data_AF-A0A958IB89-F1
#
_entry.id   AF-A0A958IB89-F1
#
_cell.length_a   1.000
_cell.length_b   1.000
_cell.length_c   1.000
_cell.angle_alpha   90.00
_cell.angle_beta   90.00
_cell.angle_gamma   90.00
#
_symmetry.space_group_name_H-M   'P 1'
#
loop_
_entity.id
_entity.type
_entity.pdbx_description
1 polymer ?
#
loop_
_entity_poly.entity_id
_entity_poly.type
_entity_poly.pdbx_seq_one_letter_code
_entity_poly.pdbx_strand_id
1 'polypeptide(L)'
;LELSRFLAPPVVADHRGNPVNSLGYLRVMFAVEDLDDILRRLEKLGAKLVGKVSQYKNLYRLCYIRGPESILIGLAEELGR
;
A
#
# COMPACT_ATOMS: atom_id res chain seq x y z
N LEU A 1 12.01 10.14 7.53
CA LEU A 1 10.53 10.00 7.47
C LEU A 1 9.93 11.36 7.75
N GLU A 2 9.01 11.82 6.91
CA GLU A 2 8.19 13.00 7.19
C GLU A 2 6.86 12.54 7.79
N LEU A 3 6.50 13.10 8.94
CA LEU A 3 5.27 12.77 9.67
C LEU A 3 4.37 14.00 9.66
N SER A 4 3.39 14.01 8.76
CA SER A 4 2.34 15.03 8.72
C SER A 4 1.15 14.55 9.56
N ARG A 5 0.67 15.40 10.48
CA ARG A 5 -0.50 15.12 11.33
C ARG A 5 -1.68 15.97 10.89
N PHE A 6 -2.79 15.33 10.52
CA PHE A 6 -4.06 15.98 10.21
C PHE A 6 -5.02 15.77 11.38
N LEU A 7 -5.53 16.86 11.95
CA LEU A 7 -6.33 16.78 13.20
C LEU A 7 -7.79 16.40 12.91
N ALA A 8 -8.47 17.11 12.01
CA ALA A 8 -9.82 16.79 11.52
C ALA A 8 -10.20 17.72 10.34
N PRO A 9 -9.46 17.73 9.22
CA PRO A 9 -9.88 18.50 8.05
C PRO A 9 -11.22 17.94 7.51
N PRO A 10 -12.17 18.80 7.10
CA PRO A 10 -13.38 18.34 6.42
C PRO A 10 -12.99 17.61 5.12
N VAL A 11 -13.76 16.58 4.75
CA VAL A 11 -13.55 15.86 3.50
C VAL A 11 -13.92 16.77 2.33
N VAL A 12 -12.92 17.25 1.59
CA VAL A 12 -13.14 18.09 0.40
C VAL A 12 -13.63 17.24 -0.79
N ALA A 13 -13.15 15.99 -0.89
CA ALA A 13 -13.67 14.96 -1.79
C ALA A 13 -13.16 13.57 -1.38
N ASP A 14 -13.95 12.52 -1.66
CA ASP A 14 -13.58 11.13 -1.44
C ASP A 14 -12.83 10.58 -2.67
N HIS A 15 -11.55 10.29 -2.50
CA HIS A 15 -10.68 9.81 -3.58
C HIS A 15 -10.32 8.32 -3.43
N ARG A 16 -10.93 7.60 -2.48
CA ARG A 16 -10.54 6.23 -2.14
C ARG A 16 -10.65 5.26 -3.32
N GLY A 17 -11.61 5.47 -4.23
CA GLY A 17 -11.79 4.67 -5.45
C GLY A 17 -10.96 5.13 -6.65
N ASN A 18 -10.29 6.28 -6.59
CA ASN A 18 -9.70 6.90 -7.76
C ASN A 18 -8.44 6.16 -8.25
N PRO A 19 -8.07 6.33 -9.53
CA PRO A 19 -6.79 5.86 -10.05
C PRO A 19 -5.60 6.37 -9.23
N VAL A 20 -4.52 5.59 -9.19
CA VAL A 20 -3.31 5.90 -8.39
C VAL A 20 -2.61 7.21 -8.77
N ASN A 21 -2.95 7.80 -9.92
CA ASN A 21 -2.44 9.07 -10.42
C ASN A 21 -3.39 10.24 -10.17
N SER A 22 -4.21 10.19 -9.12
CA SER A 22 -5.15 11.26 -8.74
C SER A 22 -4.56 12.17 -7.66
N LEU A 23 -4.95 13.45 -7.68
CA LEU A 23 -4.58 14.41 -6.63
C LEU A 23 -5.18 13.99 -5.28
N GLY A 24 -4.38 14.04 -4.20
CA GLY A 24 -4.78 13.64 -2.84
C GLY A 24 -3.73 12.77 -2.14
N TYR A 25 -4.01 12.35 -0.89
CA TYR A 25 -3.12 11.43 -0.16
C TYR A 25 -3.03 10.10 -0.89
N LEU A 26 -1.80 9.75 -1.28
CA LEU A 26 -1.58 8.72 -2.29
C LEU A 26 -1.48 7.31 -1.69
N ARG A 27 -0.69 7.14 -0.62
CA ARG A 27 -0.41 5.83 0.01
C ARG A 27 0.47 5.95 1.24
N VAL A 28 0.39 4.95 2.12
CA VAL A 28 1.41 4.63 3.13
C VAL A 28 2.19 3.40 2.67
N MET A 29 3.50 3.37 2.91
CA MET A 29 4.36 2.24 2.59
C MET A 29 4.82 1.55 3.88
N PHE A 30 4.70 0.22 3.95
CA PHE A 30 5.21 -0.59 5.05
C PHE A 30 6.31 -1.53 4.55
N ALA A 31 7.37 -1.65 5.35
CA ALA A 31 8.35 -2.72 5.19
C ALA A 31 7.84 -3.99 5.89
N VAL A 32 7.98 -5.15 5.25
CA VAL A 32 7.54 -6.46 5.76
C VAL A 32 8.66 -7.48 5.63
N GLU A 33 8.60 -8.54 6.43
CA GLU A 33 9.62 -9.59 6.44
C GLU A 33 9.38 -10.67 5.36
N ASP A 34 8.12 -11.03 5.09
CA ASP A 34 7.72 -11.99 4.06
C ASP A 34 6.51 -11.44 3.30
N LEU A 35 6.71 -11.05 2.04
CA LEU A 35 5.64 -10.44 1.25
C LEU A 35 4.55 -11.46 0.90
N ASP A 36 4.92 -12.71 0.63
CA ASP A 36 3.97 -13.73 0.19
C ASP A 36 3.07 -14.16 1.35
N ASP A 37 3.62 -14.29 2.56
CA ASP A 37 2.82 -14.57 3.74
C ASP A 37 1.84 -13.45 4.07
N ILE A 38 2.32 -12.20 4.05
CA ILE A 38 1.48 -11.03 4.29
C ILE A 38 0.36 -10.94 3.26
N LEU A 39 0.66 -11.15 1.97
CA LEU A 39 -0.36 -11.12 0.92
C LEU A 39 -1.44 -12.20 1.14
N ARG A 40 -1.05 -13.45 1.46
CA ARG A 40 -2.02 -14.52 1.77
C ARG A 40 -2.92 -14.19 2.96
N ARG A 41 -2.37 -13.54 3.98
CA ARG A 41 -3.14 -13.14 5.18
C ARG A 41 -4.09 -11.98 4.86
N LEU A 42 -3.62 -10.99 4.11
CA LEU A 42 -4.42 -9.82 3.77
C LEU A 42 -5.52 -10.14 2.76
N GLU A 43 -5.29 -11.06 1.83
CA GLU A 43 -6.32 -11.55 0.90
C GLU A 43 -7.52 -12.15 1.66
N LYS A 44 -7.27 -12.93 2.72
CA LYS A 44 -8.33 -13.47 3.61
C LYS A 44 -9.12 -12.38 4.34
N LEU A 45 -8.53 -11.19 4.50
CA LEU A 45 -9.17 -10.01 5.10
C LEU A 45 -9.82 -9.10 4.05
N GLY A 46 -9.89 -9.53 2.79
CA GLY A 46 -10.52 -8.80 1.70
C GLY A 46 -9.62 -7.80 0.98
N ALA A 47 -8.31 -7.79 1.26
CA ALA A 47 -7.38 -6.97 0.50
C ALA A 47 -7.22 -7.49 -0.93
N LYS A 48 -7.10 -6.57 -1.89
CA LYS A 48 -6.93 -6.89 -3.31
C LYS A 48 -5.62 -6.37 -3.83
N LEU A 49 -4.84 -7.22 -4.49
CA LEU A 49 -3.60 -6.82 -5.16
C LEU A 49 -3.92 -5.84 -6.31
N VAL A 50 -3.18 -4.75 -6.38
CA VAL A 50 -3.22 -3.77 -7.47
C VAL A 50 -2.02 -4.01 -8.36
N GLY A 51 -2.26 -4.50 -9.58
CA GLY A 51 -1.20 -4.84 -10.52
C GLY A 51 -0.53 -6.17 -10.18
N LYS A 52 0.79 -6.17 -10.00
CA LYS A 52 1.61 -7.38 -9.75
C LYS A 52 2.66 -7.10 -8.67
N VAL A 53 3.11 -8.16 -8.00
CA VAL A 53 4.34 -8.10 -7.21
C VAL A 53 5.50 -7.86 -8.16
N SER A 54 6.25 -6.79 -7.90
CA SER A 54 7.41 -6.38 -8.69
C SER A 54 8.68 -6.58 -7.87
N GLN A 55 9.74 -7.06 -8.51
CA GLN A 55 11.05 -7.16 -7.88
C GLN A 55 11.96 -6.06 -8.44
N TYR A 56 12.57 -5.29 -7.53
CA TYR A 56 13.55 -4.28 -7.86
C TYR A 56 14.96 -4.82 -7.57
N LYS A 57 15.67 -5.17 -8.66
CA LYS A 57 17.00 -5.81 -8.60
C LYS A 57 16.94 -7.03 -7.66
N ASN A 58 18.00 -7.27 -6.88
CA ASN A 58 18.00 -8.27 -5.81
C ASN A 58 17.95 -7.59 -4.44
N LEU A 59 17.27 -6.44 -4.36
CA LEU A 59 17.22 -5.61 -3.16
C LEU A 59 15.84 -5.58 -2.52
N TYR A 60 14.76 -5.50 -3.32
CA TYR A 60 13.41 -5.42 -2.78
C TYR A 60 12.39 -6.16 -3.64
N ARG A 61 11.36 -6.73 -3.00
CA ARG A 61 10.08 -7.10 -3.63
C ARG A 61 9.02 -6.13 -3.13
N LEU A 62 8.14 -5.65 -4.00
CA LEU A 62 7.13 -4.67 -3.63
C LEU A 62 5.83 -4.84 -4.40
N CYS A 63 4.74 -4.42 -3.79
CA CYS A 63 3.42 -4.40 -4.41
C CYS A 63 2.53 -3.31 -3.81
N TYR A 64 1.41 -3.06 -4.49
CA TYR A 64 0.31 -2.28 -3.94
C TYR A 64 -0.90 -3.16 -3.71
N ILE A 65 -1.62 -2.90 -2.63
CA ILE A 65 -2.91 -3.51 -2.33
C ILE A 65 -3.94 -2.44 -2.07
N ARG A 66 -5.22 -2.77 -2.28
CA ARG A 66 -6.35 -2.04 -1.71
C ARG A 66 -6.91 -2.83 -0.54
N GLY A 67 -6.86 -2.24 0.65
CA GLY A 67 -7.46 -2.80 1.86
C GLY A 67 -8.96 -2.48 1.99
N PRO A 68 -9.52 -2.65 3.20
CA PRO A 68 -10.85 -2.15 3.52
C PRO A 68 -11.01 -0.67 3.14
N GLU A 69 -12.20 -0.29 2.70
CA GLU A 69 -12.50 1.06 2.19
C GLU A 69 -11.66 1.51 0.98
N SER A 70 -11.04 0.57 0.26
CA SER A 70 -10.22 0.85 -0.94
C SER A 70 -8.94 1.66 -0.68
N ILE A 71 -8.48 1.76 0.55
CA ILE A 71 -7.24 2.47 0.91
C ILE A 71 -6.04 1.82 0.21
N LEU A 72 -5.25 2.62 -0.51
CA LEU A 72 -4.06 2.15 -1.21
C LEU A 72 -2.88 2.04 -0.24
N ILE A 73 -2.33 0.84 -0.11
CA ILE A 73 -1.20 0.53 0.76
C ILE A 73 -0.07 -0.07 -0.09
N GLY A 74 1.14 0.43 0.12
CA GLY A 74 2.36 -0.16 -0.45
C GLY A 74 3.03 -1.10 0.54
N LEU A 75 3.46 -2.26 0.06
CA LEU A 75 4.24 -3.23 0.83
C LEU A 75 5.58 -3.45 0.15
N ALA A 76 6.66 -3.52 0.93
CA ALA A 76 7.99 -3.84 0.45
C ALA A 76 8.70 -4.83 1.39
N GLU A 77 9.30 -5.86 0.82
CA GLU A 77 10.17 -6.82 1.47
C GLU A 77 11.61 -6.54 1.01
N GLU A 78 12.54 -6.46 1.96
CA GLU A 78 13.97 -6.32 1.68
C GLU A 78 14.58 -7.70 1.42
N LEU A 79 15.35 -7.82 0.33
CA LEU A 79 16.01 -9.05 -0.10
C LEU A 79 17.48 -9.04 0.28
N GLY A 80 18.01 -10.21 0.64
CA GLY A 80 19.44 -10.38 0.97
C GLY A 80 19.79 -10.02 2.41
N ARG A 81 18.81 -10.08 3.31
CA ARG A 81 19.00 -10.00 4.75
C ARG A 81 19.37 -11.34 5.35
#